data_AF-A0A5E6WXL3-F1
#
_entry.id   AF-A0A5E6WXL3-F1
#
_cell.length_a   1.000
_cell.length_b   1.000
_cell.length_c   1.000
_cell.angle_alpha   90.00
_cell.angle_beta   90.00
_cell.angle_gamma   90.00
#
_symmetry.space_group_name_H-M   'P 1'
#
loop_
_entity.id
_entity.type
_entity.pdbx_description
1 polymer ?
#
loop_
_entity_poly.entity_id
_entity_poly.type
_entity_poly.pdbx_seq_one_letter_code
_entity_poly.pdbx_strand_id
1 'polypeptide(L)'
;MSAIDRKTCFPDTPLQDQNGSTFISLTSDPLRNTPAVLKACTLKQGIDGPHWFFLTEDKVQMDLVWGRIDQIVPTPLQHSTRLIVGDAANRRWSKIRPAAPAAAIAQRLQLLTMPVASR
;
A
#
# COMPACT_ATOMS: atom_id res chain seq x y z
N MET A 1 -18.50 18.82 12.81
CA MET A 1 -17.22 18.10 12.92
C MET A 1 -17.45 16.65 12.48
N SER A 2 -17.09 16.30 11.24
CA SER A 2 -17.34 14.95 10.71
C SER A 2 -16.30 13.97 11.23
N ALA A 3 -16.75 12.86 11.77
CA ALA A 3 -15.94 11.74 12.22
C ALA A 3 -15.15 11.16 11.05
N ILE A 4 -13.83 11.12 11.18
CA ILE A 4 -12.99 10.28 10.31
C ILE A 4 -13.27 8.85 10.76
N ASP A 5 -14.14 8.19 9.99
CA ASP A 5 -14.61 6.82 10.19
C ASP A 5 -13.43 5.84 10.26
N ARG A 6 -13.45 4.98 11.28
CA ARG A 6 -12.48 3.89 11.53
C ARG A 6 -12.34 2.92 10.36
N LYS A 7 -13.24 2.97 9.37
CA LYS A 7 -13.34 1.97 8.28
C LYS A 7 -12.41 2.18 7.09
N THR A 8 -11.69 3.29 6.98
CA THR A 8 -10.95 3.59 5.74
C THR A 8 -9.48 3.13 5.70
N CYS A 9 -8.93 2.53 6.76
CA CYS A 9 -7.49 2.26 6.81
C CYS A 9 -7.18 0.81 7.22
N PHE A 10 -7.31 -0.10 6.24
CA PHE A 10 -6.78 -1.48 6.23
C PHE A 10 -7.32 -2.45 7.32
N PRO A 11 -7.38 -3.76 7.03
CA PRO A 11 -7.92 -4.75 7.96
C PRO A 11 -7.05 -4.85 9.23
N ASP A 12 -7.72 -4.97 10.39
CA ASP A 12 -7.17 -5.07 11.76
C ASP A 12 -6.30 -6.32 12.04
N THR A 13 -5.92 -7.07 11.01
CA THR A 13 -5.04 -8.22 11.15
C THR A 13 -3.64 -7.81 10.71
N PRO A 14 -2.64 -7.82 11.62
CA PRO A 14 -1.26 -7.65 11.21
C PRO A 14 -0.93 -8.71 10.17
N LEU A 15 -0.61 -8.29 8.95
CA LEU A 15 0.22 -9.11 8.08
C LEU A 15 1.55 -9.21 8.82
N GLN A 16 1.71 -10.29 9.60
CA GLN A 16 2.94 -10.53 10.34
C GLN A 16 4.10 -10.36 9.38
N ASP A 17 5.07 -9.56 9.83
CA ASP A 17 6.41 -9.46 9.28
C ASP A 17 6.90 -10.87 8.92
N GLN A 18 6.80 -11.21 7.63
CA GLN A 18 7.53 -12.32 7.08
C GLN A 18 8.91 -11.73 6.81
N ASN A 19 9.86 -11.95 7.74
CA ASN A 19 11.21 -11.38 7.78
C ASN A 19 11.73 -11.02 6.37
N GLY A 20 11.56 -9.77 5.95
CA GLY A 20 11.98 -9.26 4.63
C GLY A 20 10.92 -8.58 3.76
N SER A 21 9.66 -8.49 4.18
CA SER A 21 8.61 -7.80 3.40
C SER A 21 8.54 -6.31 3.72
N THR A 22 8.51 -5.44 2.69
CA THR A 22 8.35 -3.98 2.85
C THR A 22 6.98 -3.52 2.39
N PHE A 23 6.31 -2.73 3.22
CA PHE A 23 5.04 -2.07 2.94
C PHE A 23 5.27 -0.62 2.51
N ILE A 24 4.56 -0.21 1.46
CA ILE A 24 4.59 1.16 0.96
C ILE A 24 3.15 1.62 0.77
N SER A 25 2.75 2.65 1.50
CA SER A 25 1.46 3.32 1.37
C SER A 25 1.65 4.63 0.61
N LEU A 26 0.97 4.77 -0.53
CA LEU A 26 1.01 5.97 -1.37
C LEU A 26 -0.25 6.82 -1.12
N THR A 27 -0.09 8.14 -0.94
CA THR A 27 -1.26 9.03 -0.79
C THR A 27 -1.89 9.44 -2.11
N SER A 28 -3.21 9.37 -2.18
CA SER A 28 -4.02 9.90 -3.27
C SER A 28 -4.35 11.40 -3.12
N ASP A 29 -4.08 12.00 -1.96
CA ASP A 29 -4.30 13.43 -1.69
C ASP A 29 -3.00 14.10 -1.20
N PRO A 30 -1.99 14.27 -2.07
CA PRO A 30 -0.71 14.85 -1.70
C PRO A 30 -0.80 16.28 -1.13
N LEU A 31 -1.84 17.02 -1.50
CA LEU A 31 -2.03 18.40 -1.02
C LEU A 31 -2.43 18.45 0.45
N ARG A 32 -3.07 17.40 0.97
CA ARG A 32 -3.49 17.31 2.38
C ARG A 32 -2.63 16.36 3.20
N ASN A 33 -2.01 15.37 2.57
CA ASN A 33 -1.26 14.31 3.22
C ASN A 33 0.24 14.63 3.25
N THR A 34 0.61 15.72 3.92
CA THR A 34 2.02 16.05 4.12
C THR A 34 2.73 14.99 4.98
N PRO A 35 4.07 14.90 4.94
CA PRO A 35 4.81 13.93 5.76
C PRO A 35 4.49 14.03 7.26
N ALA A 36 4.28 15.25 7.78
CA ALA A 36 3.89 15.47 9.18
C ALA A 36 2.50 14.90 9.50
N VAL A 37 1.52 15.09 8.59
CA VAL A 37 0.16 14.56 8.73
C VAL A 37 0.18 13.03 8.67
N LEU A 38 0.93 12.45 7.74
CA LEU A 38 1.08 11.00 7.62
C LEU A 38 1.73 10.42 8.87
N LYS A 39 2.83 11.00 9.37
CA LYS A 39 3.48 10.57 10.62
C LYS A 39 2.54 10.63 11.82
N ALA A 40 1.75 11.70 11.94
CA ALA A 40 0.75 11.78 13.02
C ALA A 40 -0.34 10.71 12.86
N CYS A 41 -0.70 10.34 11.63
CA CYS A 41 -1.64 9.27 11.35
C CYS A 41 -1.08 7.90 11.77
N THR A 42 0.17 7.58 11.40
CA THR A 42 0.79 6.28 11.75
C THR A 42 0.87 6.08 13.26
N LEU A 43 1.27 7.12 14.00
CA LEU A 43 1.34 7.10 15.46
C LEU A 43 -0.04 6.86 16.09
N LYS A 44 -1.09 7.50 15.58
CA LYS A 44 -2.47 7.29 16.07
C LYS A 44 -2.97 5.86 15.84
N GLN A 45 -2.49 5.19 14.80
CA GLN A 45 -2.86 3.82 14.45
C GLN A 45 -1.94 2.77 15.10
N GLY A 46 -0.92 3.18 15.85
CA GLY A 46 0.07 2.26 16.42
C GLY A 46 0.97 1.59 15.36
N ILE A 47 1.10 2.20 14.18
CA ILE A 47 1.99 1.72 13.11
C ILE A 47 3.37 2.36 13.31
N ASP A 48 4.34 1.56 13.78
CA ASP A 48 5.72 2.00 14.03
C ASP A 48 6.75 0.94 13.57
N GLY A 49 6.42 0.20 12.50
CA GLY A 49 7.27 -0.86 11.98
C GLY A 49 8.39 -0.34 11.07
N PRO A 50 9.63 -0.86 11.16
CA PRO A 50 10.77 -0.39 10.35
C PRO A 50 10.63 -0.66 8.85
N HIS A 51 9.66 -1.48 8.45
CA HIS A 51 9.42 -1.89 7.06
C HIS A 51 8.10 -1.33 6.49
N TRP A 52 7.50 -0.32 7.12
CA TRP A 52 6.30 0.33 6.59
C TRP A 52 6.55 1.81 6.30
N PHE A 53 6.56 2.15 5.01
CA PHE A 53 6.77 3.51 4.52
C PHE A 53 5.47 4.15 4.05
N PHE A 54 5.33 5.44 4.32
CA PHE A 54 4.25 6.26 3.80
C PHE A 54 4.88 7.31 2.87
N LEU A 55 4.53 7.26 1.59
CA LEU A 55 5.10 8.15 0.57
C LEU A 55 4.08 9.18 0.11
N THR A 56 4.55 10.41 0.03
CA THR A 56 3.86 11.57 -0.51
C THR A 56 4.89 12.48 -1.14
N GLU A 57 4.49 13.19 -2.19
CA GLU A 57 5.27 14.24 -2.84
C GLU A 57 4.32 15.33 -3.35
N ASP A 58 4.80 16.28 -4.13
CA ASP A 58 3.93 17.20 -4.87
C ASP A 58 2.99 16.46 -5.86
N LYS A 59 1.92 17.15 -6.28
CA LYS A 59 0.90 16.58 -7.16
C LYS A 59 1.45 16.09 -8.50
N VAL A 60 2.42 16.79 -9.09
CA VAL A 60 3.00 16.43 -10.38
C VAL A 60 3.74 15.10 -10.26
N GLN A 61 4.56 14.94 -9.22
CA GLN A 61 5.27 13.68 -8.98
C GLN A 61 4.31 12.52 -8.66
N MET A 62 3.29 12.78 -7.84
CA MET A 62 2.30 11.75 -7.54
C MET A 62 1.52 11.31 -8.79
N ASP A 63 1.11 12.23 -9.66
CA ASP A 63 0.41 11.90 -10.90
C ASP A 63 1.27 11.00 -11.82
N LEU A 64 2.60 11.21 -11.86
CA LEU A 64 3.53 10.34 -12.58
C LEU A 64 3.59 8.93 -12.00
N VAL A 65 3.66 8.81 -10.67
CA VAL A 65 3.67 7.50 -9.98
C VAL A 65 2.36 6.75 -10.27
N TRP A 66 1.22 7.43 -10.15
CA TRP A 66 -0.10 6.85 -10.40
C TRP A 66 -0.27 6.39 -11.85
N GLY A 67 0.26 7.15 -12.82
CA GLY A 67 0.30 6.76 -14.22
C GLY A 67 1.10 5.48 -14.46
N ARG A 68 2.25 5.31 -13.80
CA ARG A 68 3.10 4.11 -13.95
C ARG A 68 2.47 2.83 -13.43
N ILE A 69 1.64 2.92 -12.38
CA ILE A 69 0.98 1.75 -11.80
C ILE A 69 -0.47 1.57 -12.28
N ASP A 70 -0.89 2.36 -13.27
CA ASP A 70 -2.23 2.32 -13.86
C ASP A 70 -3.34 2.47 -12.79
N GLN A 71 -3.17 3.49 -11.95
CA GLN A 71 -4.09 3.88 -10.88
C GLN A 71 -4.38 5.38 -10.89
N ILE A 72 -4.58 5.96 -12.07
CA ILE A 72 -5.01 7.36 -12.19
C ILE A 72 -6.41 7.48 -11.59
N VAL A 73 -6.52 8.24 -10.51
CA VAL A 73 -7.78 8.57 -9.84
C VAL A 73 -8.14 10.03 -10.11
N PRO A 74 -9.30 10.35 -10.73
CA PRO A 74 -9.63 11.72 -11.15
C PRO A 74 -9.81 12.69 -10.00
N THR A 75 -10.26 12.19 -8.84
CA THR A 75 -10.44 12.96 -7.63
C THR A 75 -9.95 12.15 -6.43
N PRO A 76 -9.48 12.80 -5.35
CA PRO A 76 -9.15 12.11 -4.12
C PRO A 76 -10.30 11.19 -3.67
N LEU A 77 -11.54 11.68 -3.57
CA LEU A 77 -12.67 10.86 -3.09
C LEU A 77 -12.95 9.60 -3.93
N GLN A 78 -12.58 9.57 -5.20
CA GLN A 78 -12.71 8.39 -6.05
C GLN A 78 -11.52 7.44 -5.82
N HIS A 79 -11.40 6.89 -4.61
CA HIS A 79 -10.35 5.91 -4.32
C HIS A 79 -10.71 4.53 -4.88
N SER A 80 -9.79 3.91 -5.63
CA SER A 80 -9.83 2.46 -5.86
C SER A 80 -9.08 1.75 -4.74
N THR A 81 -9.71 0.79 -4.08
CA THR A 81 -9.04 -0.10 -3.12
C THR A 81 -8.18 -1.11 -3.89
N ARG A 82 -6.91 -0.79 -4.11
CA ARG A 82 -5.95 -1.64 -4.81
C ARG A 82 -4.70 -1.88 -3.97
N LEU A 83 -4.32 -3.15 -3.88
CA LEU A 83 -3.07 -3.58 -3.29
C LEU A 83 -2.21 -4.20 -4.40
N ILE A 84 -0.96 -3.78 -4.48
CA ILE A 84 0.03 -4.36 -5.38
C ILE A 84 1.03 -5.11 -4.51
N VAL A 85 1.25 -6.38 -4.83
CA VAL A 85 2.25 -7.22 -4.18
C VAL A 85 3.26 -7.69 -5.22
N GLY A 86 4.52 -7.84 -4.83
CA GLY A 86 5.52 -8.27 -5.78
C GLY A 86 6.88 -8.58 -5.19
N ASP A 87 7.65 -9.28 -6.01
CA ASP A 87 9.07 -9.52 -5.86
C ASP A 87 9.80 -8.51 -6.76
N ALA A 88 10.37 -7.49 -6.12
CA ALA A 88 11.09 -6.43 -6.82
C ALA A 88 12.34 -6.95 -7.54
N ALA A 89 13.08 -7.89 -6.93
CA ALA A 89 14.31 -8.43 -7.49
C ALA A 89 14.05 -9.21 -8.78
N ASN A 90 12.96 -9.97 -8.81
CA ASN A 90 12.56 -10.76 -9.98
C ASN A 90 11.59 -10.02 -10.93
N ARG A 91 11.25 -8.76 -10.65
CA ARG A 91 10.32 -7.93 -11.43
C ARG A 91 8.93 -8.57 -11.59
N ARG A 92 8.45 -9.29 -10.58
CA ARG A 92 7.15 -9.98 -10.59
C ARG A 92 6.17 -9.22 -9.71
N TRP A 93 5.06 -8.79 -10.28
CA TRP A 93 4.04 -8.00 -9.58
C TRP A 93 2.64 -8.57 -9.83
N SER A 94 1.75 -8.43 -8.86
CA SER A 94 0.34 -8.82 -8.97
C SER A 94 -0.53 -7.76 -8.31
N LYS A 95 -1.60 -7.35 -9.00
CA LYS A 95 -2.70 -6.59 -8.40
C LYS A 95 -3.59 -7.57 -7.61
N ILE A 96 -3.93 -7.26 -6.37
CA ILE A 96 -4.84 -8.04 -5.52
C ILE A 96 -5.87 -7.14 -4.84
N ARG A 97 -7.00 -7.73 -4.44
CA ARG A 97 -8.03 -7.04 -3.67
C ARG A 97 -7.53 -6.87 -2.23
N PRO A 98 -7.47 -5.64 -1.67
CA PRO A 98 -7.00 -5.42 -0.30
C PRO A 98 -7.93 -6.01 0.77
N ALA A 99 -9.20 -6.26 0.43
CA ALA A 99 -10.15 -6.93 1.31
C ALA A 99 -9.95 -8.47 1.36
N ALA A 100 -8.96 -9.02 0.63
CA ALA A 100 -8.62 -10.42 0.75
C ALA A 100 -8.07 -10.73 2.16
N PRO A 101 -8.30 -11.94 2.70
CA PRO A 101 -7.72 -12.35 3.97
C PRO A 101 -6.19 -12.20 3.98
N ALA A 102 -5.63 -11.80 5.11
CA ALA A 102 -4.18 -11.61 5.27
C ALA A 102 -3.36 -12.83 4.83
N ALA A 103 -3.81 -14.04 5.19
CA ALA A 103 -3.20 -15.30 4.77
C ALA A 103 -3.21 -15.49 3.24
N ALA A 104 -4.28 -15.08 2.54
CA ALA A 104 -4.36 -15.18 1.09
C ALA A 104 -3.40 -14.19 0.40
N ILE A 105 -3.22 -12.99 0.98
CA ILE A 105 -2.24 -12.01 0.52
C ILE A 105 -0.82 -12.57 0.67
N ALA A 106 -0.50 -13.13 1.84
CA ALA A 106 0.81 -13.73 2.13
C ALA A 106 1.10 -14.92 1.19
N GLN A 107 0.13 -15.81 0.99
CA GLN A 107 0.27 -16.93 0.05
C GLN A 107 0.51 -16.45 -1.38
N ARG A 108 -0.17 -15.39 -1.81
CA ARG A 108 0.05 -14.80 -3.13
C ARG A 108 1.48 -14.25 -3.26
N LEU A 109 1.99 -13.60 -2.22
CA LEU A 109 3.36 -13.10 -2.20
C LEU A 109 4.37 -14.26 -2.30
N GLN A 110 4.19 -15.34 -1.54
CA GLN A 110 5.05 -16.53 -1.61
C GLN A 110 5.10 -17.12 -3.02
N LEU A 111 3.96 -17.26 -3.70
CA LEU A 111 3.92 -17.75 -5.09
C LEU A 111 4.68 -16.83 -6.07
N LEU A 112 4.78 -15.53 -5.78
CA LEU A 112 5.53 -14.58 -6.60
C LEU A 112 7.05 -14.65 -6.37
N THR A 113 7.52 -15.24 -5.27
CA THR A 113 8.96 -15.39 -4.99
C THR A 113 9.50 -16.78 -5.32
N MET A 114 8.63 -17.77 -5.51
CA MET A 114 9.05 -19.12 -5.91
C MET A 114 9.73 -19.13 -7.29
N PRO A 115 10.81 -19.90 -7.48
CA PRO A 115 11.43 -20.09 -8.79
C PRO A 115 10.40 -20.59 -9.80
N VAL A 116 10.45 -20.06 -11.03
CA VAL A 116 9.70 -20.66 -12.13
C VAL A 116 10.39 -21.99 -12.44
N ALA A 117 9.69 -23.12 -12.29
CA ALA A 117 10.23 -24.40 -12.72
C ALA A 117 10.63 -24.30 -14.20
N SER A 118 11.91 -24.49 -14.50
CA SER A 118 12.43 -24.53 -15.85
C SER A 118 11.65 -25.59 -16.63
N ARG A 119 11.03 -25.18 -17.72
CA ARG A 119 10.31 -26.07 -18.64
C ARG A 119 11.28 -26.60 -19.69
#